data_AF-A0AAC9VW20-F1
#
_entry.id   AF-A0AAC9VW20-F1
#
_cell.length_a   1.000
_cell.length_b   1.000
_cell.length_c   1.000
_cell.angle_alpha   90.00
_cell.angle_beta   90.00
_cell.angle_gamma   90.00
#
_symmetry.space_group_name_H-M   'P 1'
#
loop_
_entity.id
_entity.type
_entity.pdbx_description
1 polymer ?
#
loop_
_entity_poly.entity_id
_entity_poly.type
_entity_poly.pdbx_seq_one_letter_code
_entity_poly.pdbx_strand_id
1 'polypeptide(L)'
;MANPFVKAWKYLTALFNAKIDEHADPKVQIQQAIEEAQRTHQALTQQAAQVIGNQRQLEMRLNRQLADVEKLQVNVRQALTLADQATAAGDAAKATEYNNAAEAFAAQLVTAEQSVEDLKTLHDQALSAAGQAKKAVEQNAMVLQQKIAERTKLLSQLEQAKMQEQVSASLQSMSDLAAPGNVPSLDEVRDKIERRYANAIGAAELAQGSVQGRMLEVEQAGVQMAGHSRLEQIRASMRGEALPTGGTPAAGSTPATPAPAESTGGAVSEKPLGQ
;
A
#
# COMPACT_ATOMS: atom_id res chain seq x y z
N MET A 1 24.43 -9.33 -4.41
CA MET A 1 24.11 -10.56 -3.66
C MET A 1 22.91 -10.25 -2.76
N ALA A 2 21.82 -11.01 -2.84
CA ALA A 2 20.58 -10.67 -2.14
C ALA A 2 20.73 -10.85 -0.62
N ASN A 3 20.61 -9.75 0.14
CA ASN A 3 20.80 -9.74 1.59
C ASN A 3 19.87 -10.74 2.30
N PRO A 4 20.41 -11.63 3.15
CA PRO A 4 19.62 -12.63 3.88
C PRO A 4 18.58 -12.00 4.81
N PHE A 5 18.81 -10.77 5.26
CA PHE A 5 17.88 -10.00 6.09
C PHE A 5 16.58 -9.63 5.37
N VAL A 6 16.65 -9.25 4.09
CA VAL A 6 15.45 -8.92 3.29
C VAL A 6 14.64 -10.18 2.99
N LYS A 7 15.31 -11.32 2.85
CA LYS A 7 14.64 -12.63 2.71
C LYS A 7 13.94 -13.02 4.00
N ALA A 8 14.61 -12.92 5.15
CA ALA A 8 13.99 -13.18 6.46
C ALA A 8 12.80 -12.25 6.73
N TRP A 9 12.91 -10.96 6.39
CA TRP A 9 11.80 -10.01 6.50
C TRP A 9 10.64 -10.37 5.59
N LYS A 10 10.90 -10.71 4.32
CA LYS A 10 9.86 -11.19 3.38
C LYS A 10 9.16 -12.44 3.88
N TYR A 11 9.89 -13.40 4.44
CA TYR A 11 9.31 -14.61 5.03
C TYR A 11 8.49 -14.30 6.27
N LEU A 12 8.96 -13.40 7.13
CA LEU A 12 8.22 -12.98 8.32
C LEU A 12 6.92 -12.25 7.96
N THR A 13 6.98 -11.34 6.98
CA THR A 13 5.78 -10.65 6.46
C THR A 13 4.85 -11.60 5.71
N ALA A 14 5.38 -12.60 5.00
CA ALA A 14 4.56 -13.60 4.33
C ALA A 14 3.88 -14.54 5.33
N LEU A 15 4.55 -14.93 6.42
CA LEU A 15 3.96 -15.71 7.51
C LEU A 15 2.92 -14.91 8.30
N PHE A 16 3.13 -13.60 8.50
CA PHE A 16 2.11 -12.71 9.09
C PHE A 16 0.92 -12.50 8.16
N ASN A 17 1.14 -12.27 6.86
CA ASN A 17 0.05 -12.17 5.88
C ASN A 17 -0.71 -13.48 5.75
N ALA A 18 -0.04 -14.63 5.70
CA ALA A 18 -0.69 -15.93 5.61
C ALA A 18 -1.59 -16.21 6.84
N LYS A 19 -1.13 -15.83 8.03
CA LYS A 19 -1.90 -16.03 9.27
C LYS A 19 -3.00 -14.98 9.49
N ILE A 20 -2.92 -13.83 8.82
CA ILE A 20 -3.97 -12.79 8.81
C ILE A 20 -5.02 -13.09 7.75
N ASP A 21 -4.65 -13.59 6.57
CA ASP A 21 -5.60 -14.04 5.54
C ASP A 21 -6.38 -15.28 6.00
N GLU A 22 -5.73 -16.20 6.72
CA GLU A 22 -6.38 -17.39 7.31
C GLU A 22 -7.33 -17.03 8.48
N HIS A 23 -7.26 -15.80 8.99
CA HIS A 23 -8.15 -15.24 10.01
C HIS A 23 -8.91 -14.00 9.52
N ALA A 24 -9.07 -13.84 8.19
CA ALA A 24 -9.88 -12.77 7.65
C ALA A 24 -11.33 -12.96 8.14
N ASP A 25 -11.79 -12.04 9.02
CA ASP A 25 -13.13 -12.08 9.60
C ASP A 25 -14.15 -12.35 8.48
N PRO A 26 -14.95 -13.42 8.55
CA PRO A 26 -15.86 -13.79 7.47
C PRO A 26 -16.82 -12.64 7.11
N LYS A 27 -17.06 -11.70 8.03
CA LYS A 27 -17.76 -10.43 7.76
C LYS A 27 -17.09 -9.59 6.66
N VAL A 28 -15.75 -9.48 6.68
CA VAL A 28 -14.96 -8.73 5.69
C VAL A 28 -15.04 -9.41 4.32
N GLN A 29 -14.92 -10.74 4.28
CA GLN A 29 -15.02 -11.49 3.01
C GLN A 29 -16.41 -11.32 2.37
N ILE A 30 -17.48 -11.43 3.16
CA ILE A 30 -18.86 -11.19 2.70
C ILE A 30 -19.00 -9.76 2.16
N GLN A 31 -18.39 -8.78 2.83
CA GLN A 31 -18.43 -7.38 2.40
C GLN A 31 -17.69 -7.17 1.08
N GLN A 32 -16.47 -7.71 0.95
CA GLN A 32 -15.68 -7.66 -0.28
C GLN A 32 -16.42 -8.29 -1.47
N ALA A 33 -17.08 -9.44 -1.25
CA ALA A 33 -17.85 -10.11 -2.30
C ALA A 33 -19.04 -9.27 -2.82
N ILE A 34 -19.68 -8.49 -1.95
CA ILE A 34 -20.74 -7.55 -2.36
C ILE A 34 -20.17 -6.34 -3.08
N GLU A 35 -19.08 -5.77 -2.59
CA GLU A 35 -18.42 -4.63 -3.25
C GLU A 35 -17.95 -5.00 -4.66
N GLU A 36 -17.39 -6.21 -4.82
CA GLU A 36 -17.01 -6.74 -6.13
C GLU A 36 -18.23 -6.95 -7.04
N ALA A 37 -19.32 -7.50 -6.52
CA ALA A 37 -20.56 -7.67 -7.27
C ALA A 37 -21.15 -6.31 -7.70
N GLN A 38 -21.11 -5.30 -6.82
CA GLN A 38 -21.54 -3.94 -7.13
C GLN A 38 -20.65 -3.29 -8.20
N ARG A 39 -19.31 -3.42 -8.08
CA ARG A 39 -18.37 -2.94 -9.12
C ARG A 39 -18.62 -3.60 -10.46
N THR A 40 -18.85 -4.90 -10.47
CA THR A 40 -19.18 -5.66 -11.68
C THR A 40 -20.47 -5.13 -12.31
N HIS A 41 -21.52 -4.93 -11.50
CA HIS A 41 -22.79 -4.37 -11.96
C HIS A 41 -22.62 -2.98 -12.57
N GLN A 42 -21.86 -2.11 -11.91
CA GLN A 42 -21.55 -0.76 -12.41
C GLN A 42 -20.78 -0.81 -13.73
N ALA A 43 -19.74 -1.65 -13.83
CA ALA A 43 -18.97 -1.81 -15.06
C ALA A 43 -19.84 -2.32 -16.22
N LEU A 44 -20.68 -3.33 -15.97
CA LEU A 44 -21.56 -3.91 -16.98
C LEU A 44 -22.64 -2.92 -17.44
N THR A 45 -23.15 -2.10 -16.51
CA THR A 45 -24.07 -1.00 -16.81
C THR A 45 -23.41 0.08 -17.68
N GLN A 46 -22.16 0.46 -17.38
CA GLN A 46 -21.40 1.42 -18.20
C GLN A 46 -21.15 0.88 -19.61
N GLN A 47 -20.77 -0.39 -19.74
CA GLN A 47 -20.59 -1.03 -21.04
C GLN A 47 -21.90 -1.08 -21.82
N ALA A 48 -23.01 -1.44 -21.17
CA ALA A 48 -24.33 -1.42 -21.80
C ALA A 48 -24.72 -0.01 -22.24
N ALA A 49 -24.43 1.03 -21.45
CA ALA A 49 -24.70 2.41 -21.82
C ALA A 49 -23.93 2.82 -23.09
N GLN A 50 -22.69 2.38 -23.27
CA GLN A 50 -21.91 2.64 -24.50
C GLN A 50 -22.55 1.95 -25.73
N VAL A 51 -22.96 0.69 -25.59
CA VAL A 51 -23.60 -0.07 -26.69
C VAL A 51 -24.95 0.56 -27.07
N ILE A 52 -25.77 0.88 -26.08
CA ILE A 52 -27.06 1.56 -26.28
C ILE A 52 -26.85 2.95 -26.88
N GLY A 53 -25.82 3.67 -26.43
CA GLY A 53 -25.45 4.97 -26.98
C GLY A 53 -25.09 4.90 -28.47
N ASN A 54 -24.32 3.89 -28.88
CA ASN A 54 -24.01 3.66 -30.29
C ASN A 54 -25.27 3.36 -31.12
N GLN A 55 -26.17 2.50 -30.60
CA GLN A 55 -27.46 2.23 -31.24
C GLN A 55 -28.26 3.52 -31.47
N ARG A 56 -28.33 4.40 -30.46
CA ARG A 56 -29.05 5.68 -30.56
C ARG A 56 -28.38 6.65 -31.55
N GLN A 57 -27.05 6.64 -31.62
CA GLN A 57 -26.31 7.42 -32.62
C GLN A 57 -26.61 6.96 -34.04
N LEU A 58 -26.67 5.65 -34.28
CA LEU A 58 -27.06 5.09 -35.58
C LEU A 58 -28.49 5.47 -35.96
N GLU A 59 -29.43 5.41 -35.01
CA GLU A 59 -30.81 5.86 -35.24
C GLU A 59 -30.89 7.33 -35.67
N MET A 60 -30.14 8.20 -35.00
CA MET A 60 -30.10 9.63 -35.36
C MET A 60 -29.44 9.89 -36.72
N ARG A 61 -28.48 9.06 -37.14
CA ARG A 61 -27.86 9.14 -38.47
C ARG A 61 -28.83 8.64 -39.54
N LEU A 62 -29.50 7.53 -39.28
CA LEU A 62 -30.52 6.96 -40.16
C LEU A 62 -31.65 7.98 -40.42
N ASN A 63 -32.19 8.59 -39.36
CA ASN A 63 -33.25 9.60 -39.50
C ASN A 63 -32.80 10.83 -40.31
N ARG A 64 -31.54 11.26 -40.16
CA ARG A 64 -30.99 12.36 -40.96
C ARG A 64 -30.89 11.98 -42.44
N GLN A 65 -30.36 10.79 -42.74
CA GLN A 65 -30.26 10.29 -44.11
C GLN A 65 -31.62 10.10 -44.77
N LEU A 66 -32.62 9.60 -44.02
CA LEU A 66 -34.00 9.50 -44.52
C LEU A 66 -34.58 10.87 -44.90
N ALA A 67 -34.29 11.92 -44.11
CA ALA A 67 -34.70 13.28 -44.45
C ALA A 67 -33.97 13.83 -45.69
N ASP A 68 -32.69 13.49 -45.88
CA ASP A 68 -31.93 13.85 -47.09
C ASP A 68 -32.50 13.15 -48.34
N VAL A 69 -32.86 11.87 -48.23
CA VAL A 69 -33.56 11.11 -49.29
C VAL A 69 -34.88 11.80 -49.66
N GLU A 70 -35.71 12.16 -48.68
CA GLU A 70 -36.98 12.84 -48.93
C GLU A 70 -36.77 14.18 -49.66
N LYS A 71 -35.78 14.98 -49.22
CA LYS A 71 -35.43 16.24 -49.86
C LYS A 71 -34.96 16.04 -51.30
N LEU A 72 -34.10 15.06 -51.55
CA LEU A 72 -33.64 14.73 -52.90
C LEU A 72 -34.79 14.29 -53.81
N GLN A 73 -35.72 13.46 -53.31
CA GLN A 73 -36.91 13.08 -54.06
C GLN A 73 -37.78 14.29 -54.44
N VAL A 74 -37.98 15.26 -53.54
CA VAL A 74 -38.70 16.50 -53.84
C VAL A 74 -37.96 17.31 -54.92
N ASN A 75 -36.63 17.45 -54.81
CA ASN A 75 -35.83 18.18 -55.79
C ASN A 75 -35.86 17.53 -57.18
N VAL A 76 -35.78 16.20 -57.28
CA VAL A 76 -35.92 15.46 -58.55
C VAL A 76 -37.28 15.76 -59.18
N ARG A 77 -38.37 15.60 -58.43
CA ARG A 77 -39.73 15.87 -58.91
C ARG A 77 -39.88 17.33 -59.38
N GLN A 78 -39.32 18.28 -58.64
CA GLN A 78 -39.39 19.68 -59.01
C GLN A 78 -38.58 20.00 -60.27
N ALA A 79 -37.37 19.45 -60.41
CA ALA A 79 -36.56 19.62 -61.61
C ALA A 79 -37.27 19.06 -62.85
N LEU A 80 -37.90 17.89 -62.74
CA LEU A 80 -38.68 17.29 -63.84
C LEU A 80 -39.89 18.15 -64.22
N THR A 81 -40.66 18.65 -63.24
CA THR A 81 -41.81 19.53 -63.55
C THR A 81 -41.39 20.83 -64.23
N LEU A 82 -40.23 21.41 -63.87
CA LEU A 82 -39.66 22.57 -64.54
C LEU A 82 -39.16 22.24 -65.96
N ALA A 83 -38.57 21.06 -66.17
CA ALA A 83 -38.17 20.58 -67.48
C ALA A 83 -39.38 20.41 -68.42
N ASP A 84 -40.48 19.83 -67.94
CA ASP A 84 -41.72 19.67 -68.68
C ASP A 84 -42.34 21.03 -69.06
N GLN A 85 -42.35 21.98 -68.12
CA GLN A 85 -42.83 23.34 -68.38
C GLN A 85 -41.99 24.07 -69.42
N ALA A 86 -40.66 23.97 -69.35
CA ALA A 86 -39.75 24.55 -70.35
C ALA A 86 -39.96 23.92 -71.73
N THR A 87 -40.17 22.60 -71.78
CA THR A 87 -40.48 21.87 -73.00
C THR A 87 -41.80 22.34 -73.61
N ALA A 88 -42.85 22.47 -72.80
CA ALA A 88 -44.16 22.96 -73.25
C ALA A 88 -44.12 24.42 -73.73
N ALA A 89 -43.23 25.24 -73.15
CA ALA A 89 -43.01 26.62 -73.57
C ALA A 89 -42.09 26.75 -74.81
N GLY A 90 -41.53 25.66 -75.32
CA GLY A 90 -40.63 25.64 -76.48
C GLY A 90 -39.18 26.08 -76.18
N ASP A 91 -38.79 26.18 -74.91
CA ASP A 91 -37.42 26.56 -74.50
C ASP A 91 -36.55 25.32 -74.29
N ALA A 92 -36.05 24.77 -75.41
CA ALA A 92 -35.29 23.51 -75.43
C ALA A 92 -33.97 23.57 -74.62
N ALA A 93 -33.33 24.74 -74.54
CA ALA A 93 -32.10 24.92 -73.77
C ALA A 93 -32.38 24.74 -72.28
N LYS A 94 -33.37 25.46 -71.73
CA LYS A 94 -33.76 25.33 -70.32
C LYS A 94 -34.28 23.93 -69.98
N ALA A 95 -35.05 23.31 -70.87
CA ALA A 95 -35.52 21.94 -70.67
C ALA A 95 -34.35 20.96 -70.49
N THR A 96 -33.29 21.12 -71.30
CA THR A 96 -32.08 20.30 -71.20
C THR A 96 -31.34 20.54 -69.88
N GLU A 97 -31.20 21.80 -69.45
CA GLU A 97 -30.55 22.14 -68.18
C GLU A 97 -31.29 21.54 -66.97
N TYR A 98 -32.62 21.64 -66.92
CA TYR A 98 -33.42 21.05 -65.84
C TYR A 98 -33.40 19.52 -65.85
N ASN A 99 -33.37 18.88 -67.03
CA ASN A 99 -33.19 17.44 -67.14
C ASN A 99 -31.83 16.98 -66.59
N ASN A 100 -30.74 17.67 -66.96
CA ASN A 100 -29.41 17.38 -66.42
C ASN A 100 -29.37 17.55 -64.88
N ALA A 101 -30.07 18.56 -64.35
CA ALA A 101 -30.19 18.75 -62.90
C ALA A 101 -31.01 17.62 -62.23
N ALA A 102 -32.10 17.17 -62.86
CA ALA A 102 -32.89 16.03 -62.38
C ALA A 102 -32.06 14.75 -62.35
N GLU A 103 -31.27 14.48 -63.40
CA GLU A 103 -30.34 13.34 -63.45
C GLU A 103 -29.29 13.42 -62.33
N ALA A 104 -28.72 14.60 -62.08
CA ALA A 104 -27.75 14.79 -61.00
C ALA A 104 -28.37 14.54 -59.61
N PHE A 105 -29.58 15.04 -59.34
CA PHE A 105 -30.29 14.77 -58.10
C PHE A 105 -30.69 13.29 -57.97
N ALA A 106 -31.06 12.64 -59.08
CA ALA A 106 -31.40 11.22 -59.08
C ALA A 106 -30.16 10.35 -58.77
N ALA A 107 -28.98 10.69 -59.29
CA ALA A 107 -27.74 10.00 -58.96
C ALA A 107 -27.38 10.15 -57.47
N GLN A 108 -27.59 11.35 -56.90
CA GLN A 108 -27.42 11.58 -55.46
C GLN A 108 -28.45 10.80 -54.63
N LEU A 109 -29.69 10.75 -55.09
CA LEU A 109 -30.78 10.02 -54.43
C LEU A 109 -30.44 8.53 -54.29
N VAL A 110 -30.00 7.88 -55.37
CA VAL A 110 -29.61 6.46 -55.33
C VAL A 110 -28.47 6.22 -54.33
N THR A 111 -27.50 7.13 -54.28
CA THR A 111 -26.39 7.04 -53.31
C THR A 111 -26.88 7.18 -51.87
N ALA A 112 -27.79 8.11 -51.62
CA ALA A 112 -28.39 8.32 -50.30
C ALA A 112 -29.25 7.12 -49.88
N GLU A 113 -30.05 6.56 -50.78
CA GLU A 113 -30.87 5.36 -50.54
C GLU A 113 -30.01 4.14 -50.20
N GLN A 114 -28.90 3.93 -50.90
CA GLN A 114 -27.95 2.86 -50.55
C GLN A 114 -27.37 3.06 -49.14
N SER A 115 -27.01 4.30 -48.78
CA SER A 115 -26.47 4.60 -47.45
C SER A 115 -27.50 4.37 -46.33
N VAL A 116 -28.79 4.58 -46.60
CA VAL A 116 -29.88 4.29 -45.68
C VAL A 116 -29.98 2.78 -45.44
N GLU A 117 -29.90 1.96 -46.48
CA GLU A 117 -29.97 0.49 -46.35
C GLU A 117 -28.76 -0.06 -45.55
N ASP A 118 -27.56 0.48 -45.80
CA ASP A 118 -26.36 0.14 -45.05
C ASP A 118 -26.51 0.53 -43.57
N LEU A 119 -27.01 1.74 -43.29
CA LEU A 119 -27.26 2.22 -41.92
C LEU A 119 -28.33 1.41 -41.21
N LYS A 120 -29.37 0.98 -41.92
CA LYS A 120 -30.44 0.14 -41.37
C LYS A 120 -29.89 -1.21 -40.93
N THR A 121 -29.06 -1.84 -41.76
CA THR A 121 -28.38 -3.09 -41.41
C THR A 121 -27.53 -2.94 -40.14
N LEU A 122 -26.74 -1.85 -40.06
CA LEU A 122 -25.95 -1.54 -38.86
C LEU A 122 -26.83 -1.23 -37.64
N HIS A 123 -27.94 -0.54 -37.83
CA HIS A 123 -28.90 -0.22 -36.78
C HIS A 123 -29.54 -1.48 -36.20
N ASP A 124 -29.94 -2.43 -37.05
CA ASP A 124 -30.55 -3.70 -36.62
C ASP A 124 -29.55 -4.56 -35.82
N GLN A 125 -28.29 -4.61 -36.27
CA GLN A 125 -27.20 -5.24 -35.52
C GLN A 125 -27.01 -4.58 -34.14
N ALA A 126 -26.99 -3.25 -34.11
CA ALA A 126 -26.85 -2.49 -32.87
C ALA A 126 -28.06 -2.65 -31.94
N LEU A 127 -29.27 -2.81 -32.48
CA LEU A 127 -30.50 -3.06 -31.72
C LEU A 127 -30.44 -4.42 -31.02
N SER A 128 -29.99 -5.47 -31.72
CA SER A 128 -29.76 -6.80 -31.13
C SER A 128 -28.70 -6.74 -30.02
N ALA A 129 -27.56 -6.09 -30.28
CA ALA A 129 -26.49 -5.94 -29.29
C ALA A 129 -26.94 -5.15 -28.05
N ALA A 130 -27.69 -4.06 -28.24
CA ALA A 130 -28.27 -3.28 -27.16
C ALA A 130 -29.29 -4.09 -26.35
N GLY A 131 -30.10 -4.94 -27.00
CA GLY A 131 -31.01 -5.86 -26.33
C GLY A 131 -30.29 -6.87 -25.45
N GLN A 132 -29.21 -7.49 -25.96
CA GLN A 132 -28.38 -8.41 -25.19
C GLN A 132 -27.70 -7.72 -24.00
N ALA A 133 -27.18 -6.51 -24.21
CA ALA A 133 -26.55 -5.72 -23.15
C ALA A 133 -27.55 -5.37 -22.03
N LYS A 134 -28.76 -4.93 -22.38
CA LYS A 134 -29.84 -4.67 -21.40
C LYS A 134 -30.18 -5.92 -20.58
N LYS A 135 -30.35 -7.06 -21.26
CA LYS A 135 -30.65 -8.33 -20.61
C LYS A 135 -29.52 -8.77 -19.66
N ALA A 136 -28.26 -8.56 -20.05
CA ALA A 136 -27.11 -8.86 -19.20
C ALA A 136 -27.07 -7.97 -17.94
N VAL A 137 -27.39 -6.67 -18.07
CA VAL A 137 -27.51 -5.75 -16.92
C VAL A 137 -28.61 -6.21 -15.97
N GLU A 138 -29.78 -6.57 -16.50
CA GLU A 138 -30.93 -7.03 -15.71
C GLU A 138 -30.63 -8.34 -14.98
N GLN A 139 -30.02 -9.31 -15.67
CA GLN A 139 -29.58 -10.57 -15.06
C GLN A 139 -28.55 -10.33 -13.95
N ASN A 140 -27.59 -9.44 -14.18
CA ASN A 140 -26.59 -9.11 -13.19
C ASN A 140 -27.20 -8.39 -11.98
N ALA A 141 -28.20 -7.52 -12.19
CA ALA A 141 -28.95 -6.89 -11.11
C ALA A 141 -29.66 -7.92 -10.22
N MET A 142 -30.29 -8.94 -10.83
CA MET A 142 -30.90 -10.04 -10.08
C MET A 142 -29.88 -10.82 -9.25
N VAL A 143 -28.73 -11.16 -9.84
CA VAL A 143 -27.63 -11.84 -9.12
C VAL A 143 -27.10 -10.98 -7.98
N LEU A 144 -26.93 -9.67 -8.19
CA LEU A 144 -26.51 -8.73 -7.14
C LEU A 144 -27.53 -8.73 -5.98
N GLN A 145 -28.83 -8.69 -6.27
CA GLN A 145 -29.87 -8.74 -5.26
C GLN A 145 -29.86 -10.06 -4.47
N GLN A 146 -29.66 -11.19 -5.16
CA GLN A 146 -29.49 -12.51 -4.52
C GLN A 146 -28.29 -12.51 -3.56
N LYS A 147 -27.13 -12.03 -4.02
CA LYS A 147 -25.93 -11.92 -3.17
C LYS A 147 -26.16 -11.03 -1.95
N ILE A 148 -26.88 -9.92 -2.09
CA ILE A 148 -27.22 -9.03 -0.95
C ILE A 148 -28.11 -9.76 0.07
N ALA A 149 -29.09 -10.54 -0.39
CA ALA A 149 -29.93 -11.35 0.49
C ALA A 149 -29.12 -12.43 1.21
N GLU A 150 -28.24 -13.13 0.50
CA GLU A 150 -27.31 -14.11 1.07
C GLU A 150 -26.37 -13.48 2.10
N ARG A 151 -25.79 -12.31 1.82
CA ARG A 151 -24.99 -11.55 2.80
C ARG A 151 -25.77 -11.33 4.09
N THR A 152 -27.01 -10.86 4.00
CA THR A 152 -27.82 -10.58 5.19
C THR A 152 -28.03 -11.84 6.02
N LYS A 153 -28.30 -12.98 5.36
CA LYS A 153 -28.43 -14.28 6.03
C LYS A 153 -27.12 -14.72 6.68
N LEU A 154 -26.00 -14.65 5.95
CA LEU A 154 -24.68 -15.06 6.44
C LEU A 154 -24.20 -14.18 7.60
N LEU A 155 -24.44 -12.86 7.55
CA LEU A 155 -24.10 -11.96 8.64
C LEU A 155 -24.89 -12.28 9.90
N SER A 156 -26.19 -12.54 9.79
CA SER A 156 -27.01 -12.96 10.93
C SER A 156 -26.53 -14.28 11.55
N GLN A 157 -26.19 -15.26 10.71
CA GLN A 157 -25.62 -16.54 11.19
C GLN A 157 -24.27 -16.34 11.87
N LEU A 158 -23.42 -15.47 11.32
CA LEU A 158 -22.13 -15.13 11.89
C LEU A 158 -22.25 -14.41 13.23
N GLU A 159 -23.22 -13.50 13.38
CA GLU A 159 -23.52 -12.85 14.66
C GLU A 159 -24.02 -13.85 15.70
N GLN A 160 -24.87 -14.79 15.29
CA GLN A 160 -25.32 -15.88 16.17
C GLN A 160 -24.16 -16.79 16.61
N ALA A 161 -23.26 -17.14 15.69
CA ALA A 161 -22.06 -17.93 16.00
C ALA A 161 -21.12 -17.17 16.94
N LYS A 162 -20.82 -15.89 16.66
CA LYS A 162 -19.99 -15.03 17.51
C LYS A 162 -20.57 -14.87 18.92
N MET A 163 -21.89 -14.79 19.07
CA MET A 163 -22.52 -14.76 20.40
C MET A 163 -22.26 -16.06 21.17
N GLN A 164 -22.40 -17.22 20.52
CA GLN A 164 -22.09 -18.52 21.14
C GLN A 164 -20.61 -18.66 21.49
N GLU A 165 -19.71 -18.21 20.61
CA GLU A 165 -18.27 -18.14 20.88
C GLU A 165 -17.97 -17.23 22.07
N GLN A 166 -18.57 -16.04 22.13
CA GLN A 166 -18.36 -15.09 23.23
C GLN A 166 -18.89 -15.63 24.56
N VAL A 167 -20.07 -16.27 24.57
CA VAL A 167 -20.62 -16.93 25.77
C VAL A 167 -19.70 -18.07 26.21
N SER A 168 -19.26 -18.92 25.28
CA SER A 168 -18.35 -20.04 25.58
C SER A 168 -17.00 -19.56 26.07
N ALA A 169 -16.43 -18.53 25.47
CA ALA A 169 -15.19 -17.89 25.91
C ALA A 169 -15.34 -17.26 27.30
N SER A 170 -16.50 -16.65 27.60
CA SER A 170 -16.79 -16.12 28.93
C SER A 170 -16.87 -17.25 29.97
N LEU A 171 -17.58 -18.34 29.66
CA LEU A 171 -17.66 -19.53 30.51
C LEU A 171 -16.29 -20.19 30.71
N GLN A 172 -15.49 -20.29 29.66
CA GLN A 172 -14.11 -20.80 29.72
C GLN A 172 -13.23 -19.89 30.58
N SER A 173 -13.31 -18.57 30.41
CA SER A 173 -12.55 -17.62 31.23
C SER A 173 -12.93 -17.67 32.72
N MET A 174 -14.22 -17.90 33.03
CA MET A 174 -14.69 -18.13 34.39
C MET A 174 -14.21 -19.49 34.92
N SER A 175 -14.23 -20.53 34.08
CA SER A 175 -13.74 -21.87 34.42
C SER A 175 -12.22 -21.91 34.63
N ASP A 176 -11.44 -21.19 33.82
CA ASP A 176 -9.99 -21.08 33.96
C ASP A 176 -9.60 -20.30 35.22
N LEU A 177 -10.44 -19.35 35.65
CA LEU A 177 -10.30 -18.65 36.92
C LEU A 177 -10.75 -19.49 38.14
N ALA A 178 -11.69 -20.41 37.94
CA ALA A 178 -12.23 -21.31 38.96
C ALA A 178 -11.52 -22.68 39.02
N ALA A 179 -10.61 -22.98 38.08
CA ALA A 179 -9.84 -24.23 38.04
C ALA A 179 -8.87 -24.29 39.25
N PRO A 180 -8.91 -25.34 40.10
CA PRO A 180 -8.10 -25.44 41.33
C PRO A 180 -6.57 -25.52 41.17
N GLY A 181 -6.00 -25.21 39.99
CA GLY A 181 -4.59 -25.36 39.68
C GLY A 181 -3.91 -24.14 39.03
N ASN A 182 -4.61 -23.01 38.86
CA ASN A 182 -4.06 -21.83 38.18
C ASN A 182 -3.86 -20.60 39.10
N VAL A 183 -4.07 -20.77 40.41
CA VAL A 183 -3.50 -19.89 41.42
C VAL A 183 -2.09 -20.40 41.74
N PRO A 184 -1.01 -19.63 41.47
CA PRO A 184 0.34 -20.10 41.76
C PRO A 184 0.42 -20.45 43.24
N SER A 185 0.89 -21.67 43.52
CA SER A 185 0.99 -22.12 44.91
C SER A 185 1.97 -21.21 45.66
N LEU A 186 1.76 -21.04 46.98
CA LEU A 186 2.67 -20.21 47.79
C LEU A 186 4.12 -20.69 47.68
N ASP A 187 4.34 -21.98 47.41
CA ASP A 187 5.67 -22.55 47.20
C ASP A 187 6.28 -22.17 45.84
N GLU A 188 5.51 -22.14 44.74
CA GLU A 188 6.02 -21.64 43.44
C GLU A 188 6.35 -20.15 43.48
N VAL A 189 5.56 -19.37 44.23
CA VAL A 189 5.85 -17.94 44.48
C VAL A 189 7.11 -17.81 45.33
N ARG A 190 7.30 -18.65 46.36
CA ARG A 190 8.52 -18.70 47.17
C ARG A 190 9.73 -19.00 46.30
N ASP A 191 9.70 -20.06 45.49
CA ASP A 191 10.80 -20.44 44.59
C ASP A 191 11.18 -19.30 43.63
N LYS A 192 10.18 -18.56 43.13
CA LYS A 192 10.40 -17.41 42.24
C LYS A 192 11.05 -16.23 42.96
N ILE A 193 10.66 -15.99 44.21
CA ILE A 193 11.28 -14.97 45.08
C ILE A 193 12.73 -15.37 45.40
N GLU A 194 12.96 -16.63 45.80
CA GLU A 194 14.30 -17.14 46.10
C GLU A 194 15.23 -17.08 44.89
N ARG A 195 14.74 -17.45 43.71
CA ARG A 195 15.52 -17.35 42.46
C ARG A 195 15.82 -15.90 42.09
N ARG A 196 14.89 -14.96 42.31
CA ARG A 196 15.15 -13.52 42.14
C ARG A 196 16.17 -13.00 43.15
N TYR A 197 16.07 -13.44 44.40
CA TYR A 197 16.98 -13.06 45.47
C TYR A 197 18.40 -13.58 45.20
N ALA A 198 18.55 -14.85 44.81
CA ALA A 198 19.81 -15.45 44.42
C ALA A 198 20.44 -14.75 43.20
N ASN A 199 19.63 -14.40 42.19
CA ASN A 199 20.10 -13.64 41.04
C ASN A 199 20.56 -12.23 41.42
N ALA A 200 19.86 -11.56 42.35
CA ALA A 200 20.23 -10.23 42.82
C ALA A 200 21.55 -10.26 43.61
N ILE A 201 21.74 -11.28 44.47
CA ILE A 201 23.01 -11.51 45.17
C ILE A 201 24.12 -11.83 44.17
N GLY A 202 23.89 -12.75 43.23
CA GLY A 202 24.89 -13.09 42.21
C GLY A 202 25.26 -11.90 41.33
N ALA A 203 24.30 -11.02 40.99
CA ALA A 203 24.57 -9.78 40.28
C ALA A 203 25.38 -8.78 41.12
N ALA A 204 25.13 -8.70 42.43
CA ALA A 204 25.91 -7.87 43.36
C ALA A 204 27.34 -8.40 43.55
N GLU A 205 27.52 -9.72 43.66
CA GLU A 205 28.84 -10.37 43.71
C GLU A 205 29.62 -10.17 42.41
N LEU A 206 28.96 -10.24 41.25
CA LEU A 206 29.56 -9.92 39.95
C LEU A 206 29.97 -8.44 39.85
N ALA A 207 29.16 -7.52 40.37
CA ALA A 207 29.51 -6.10 40.43
C ALA A 207 30.76 -5.87 41.28
N GLN A 208 30.87 -6.53 42.44
CA GLN A 208 32.06 -6.51 43.30
C GLN A 208 33.27 -7.21 42.65
N GLY A 209 33.07 -8.32 41.94
CA GLY A 209 34.13 -9.09 41.29
C GLY A 209 34.62 -8.54 39.93
N SER A 210 33.90 -7.55 39.38
CA SER A 210 34.21 -6.93 38.08
C SER A 210 35.55 -6.20 38.11
N VAL A 211 36.22 -6.14 36.95
CA VAL A 211 37.50 -5.42 36.77
C VAL A 211 37.35 -3.94 37.11
N GLN A 212 36.16 -3.35 36.87
CA GLN A 212 35.80 -2.01 37.33
C GLN A 212 35.79 -1.88 38.87
N GLY A 213 35.25 -2.86 39.61
CA GLY A 213 35.29 -2.88 41.08
C GLY A 213 36.72 -2.95 41.62
N ARG A 214 37.56 -3.83 41.04
CA ARG A 214 38.99 -3.91 41.36
C ARG A 214 39.77 -2.65 40.97
N MET A 215 39.39 -1.96 39.90
CA MET A 215 40.01 -0.69 39.48
C MET A 215 39.65 0.46 40.45
N LEU A 216 38.40 0.53 40.91
CA LEU A 216 37.96 1.46 41.96
C LEU A 216 38.65 1.21 43.31
N GLU A 217 38.89 -0.05 43.67
CA GLU A 217 39.62 -0.42 44.88
C GLU A 217 41.11 -0.07 44.76
N VAL A 218 41.72 -0.27 43.59
CA VAL A 218 43.09 0.20 43.29
C VAL A 218 43.19 1.72 43.29
N GLU A 219 42.17 2.43 42.77
CA GLU A 219 42.11 3.90 42.79
C GLU A 219 41.98 4.43 44.22
N GLN A 220 41.12 3.82 45.06
CA GLN A 220 41.04 4.14 46.49
C GLN A 220 42.35 3.84 47.23
N ALA A 221 42.98 2.69 46.97
CA ALA A 221 44.27 2.35 47.53
C ALA A 221 45.35 3.36 47.10
N GLY A 222 45.31 3.83 45.84
CA GLY A 222 46.15 4.89 45.31
C GLY A 222 45.92 6.23 46.01
N VAL A 223 44.68 6.62 46.27
CA VAL A 223 44.32 7.84 47.02
C VAL A 223 44.76 7.75 48.49
N GLN A 224 44.60 6.60 49.13
CA GLN A 224 45.07 6.40 50.51
C GLN A 224 46.60 6.41 50.60
N MET A 225 47.32 5.80 49.65
CA MET A 225 48.78 5.89 49.56
C MET A 225 49.24 7.33 49.26
N ALA A 226 48.57 8.04 48.36
CA ALA A 226 48.85 9.44 48.07
C ALA A 226 48.56 10.34 49.30
N GLY A 227 47.50 10.03 50.06
CA GLY A 227 47.17 10.68 51.33
C GLY A 227 48.23 10.44 52.41
N HIS A 228 48.73 9.20 52.54
CA HIS A 228 49.83 8.88 53.46
C HIS A 228 51.14 9.55 53.06
N SER A 229 51.49 9.54 51.77
CA SER A 229 52.65 10.26 51.23
C SER A 229 52.55 11.77 51.45
N ARG A 230 51.36 12.37 51.25
CA ARG A 230 51.10 13.78 51.54
C ARG A 230 51.22 14.09 53.03
N LEU A 231 50.69 13.23 53.90
CA LEU A 231 50.84 13.35 55.35
C LEU A 231 52.30 13.21 55.79
N GLU A 232 53.08 12.31 55.19
CA GLU A 232 54.51 12.17 55.44
C GLU A 232 55.30 13.37 54.94
N GLN A 233 54.99 13.92 53.76
CA GLN A 233 55.57 15.17 53.27
C GLN A 233 55.23 16.35 54.18
N ILE A 234 53.98 16.46 54.66
CA ILE A 234 53.60 17.47 55.65
C ILE A 234 54.35 17.24 56.97
N ARG A 235 54.52 15.99 57.39
CA ARG A 235 55.26 15.64 58.61
C ARG A 235 56.78 15.82 58.46
N ALA A 236 57.31 15.79 57.24
CA ALA A 236 58.69 16.09 56.91
C ALA A 236 58.92 17.61 56.77
N SER A 237 57.98 18.36 56.16
CA SER A 237 58.02 19.83 56.11
C SER A 237 57.84 20.46 57.50
N MET A 238 57.10 19.80 58.39
CA MET A 238 57.03 20.16 59.82
C MET A 238 58.32 19.81 60.58
N ARG A 239 59.25 19.05 59.98
CA ARG A 239 60.47 18.52 60.62
C ARG A 239 61.77 19.03 60.00
N GLY A 240 61.76 20.15 59.27
CA GLY A 240 63.02 20.91 59.08
C GLY A 240 63.08 21.93 57.95
N GLU A 241 62.65 23.17 58.21
CA GLU A 241 63.35 24.38 57.75
C GLU A 241 64.21 24.90 58.91
N ALA A 242 65.29 24.19 59.17
CA ALA A 242 66.48 24.70 59.83
C ALA A 242 67.60 23.71 59.57
N LEU A 243 68.37 23.92 58.50
CA LEU A 243 69.80 23.62 58.50
C LEU A 243 70.51 24.63 57.62
N PRO A 244 71.55 25.31 58.13
CA PRO A 244 72.63 25.75 57.27
C PRO A 244 73.87 24.88 57.48
N THR A 245 74.69 24.87 56.42
CA THR A 245 76.08 24.39 56.36
C THR A 245 76.20 22.86 56.31
N GLY A 246 76.92 22.25 55.38
CA GLY A 246 77.83 22.73 54.35
C GLY A 246 78.69 21.54 53.92
N GLY A 247 79.26 21.61 52.72
CA GLY A 247 80.40 20.76 52.35
C GLY A 247 80.10 19.58 51.43
N THR A 248 80.11 19.88 50.13
CA THR A 248 80.74 19.15 49.00
C THR A 248 81.96 18.27 49.36
N PRO A 249 82.56 17.44 48.46
CA PRO A 249 82.17 16.97 47.11
C PRO A 249 82.43 15.45 46.85
N ALA A 250 82.13 15.02 45.61
CA ALA A 250 82.86 13.99 44.82
C ALA A 250 82.68 12.50 45.22
N ALA A 251 82.71 11.50 44.33
CA ALA A 251 82.80 11.40 42.89
C ALA A 251 82.58 9.92 42.47
N GLY A 252 82.19 9.71 41.20
CA GLY A 252 82.36 8.46 40.44
C GLY A 252 81.12 7.55 40.39
N SER A 253 80.59 7.09 39.26
CA SER A 253 81.06 7.13 37.87
C SER A 253 79.90 6.76 36.92
N THR A 254 79.87 7.44 35.77
CA THR A 254 79.06 7.32 34.52
C THR A 254 79.23 5.97 33.77
N PRO A 255 78.68 5.72 32.56
CA PRO A 255 77.67 6.39 31.68
C PRO A 255 76.52 5.40 31.27
N ALA A 256 75.51 5.62 30.41
CA ALA A 256 75.44 6.29 29.11
C ALA A 256 73.98 6.54 28.63
N THR A 257 73.82 7.63 27.88
CA THR A 257 72.71 8.07 26.99
C THR A 257 72.72 7.20 25.69
N PRO A 258 71.63 7.02 24.89
CA PRO A 258 70.88 8.14 24.30
C PRO A 258 69.35 8.03 24.09
N ALA A 259 68.81 9.20 23.74
CA ALA A 259 67.44 9.61 23.40
C ALA A 259 66.97 9.07 22.03
N PRO A 260 65.91 9.60 21.35
CA PRO A 260 64.69 10.35 21.76
C PRO A 260 63.39 9.82 21.05
N ALA A 261 62.30 10.60 21.18
CA ALA A 261 61.23 10.89 20.18
C ALA A 261 59.92 10.05 20.26
N GLU A 262 58.79 10.65 20.68
CA GLU A 262 57.75 11.36 19.88
C GLU A 262 56.84 10.37 19.12
N SER A 263 55.51 10.47 19.05
CA SER A 263 54.59 11.61 18.90
C SER A 263 53.19 11.21 19.41
N THR A 264 52.42 12.08 20.09
CA THR A 264 51.26 12.83 19.51
C THR A 264 50.64 12.15 18.26
N GLY A 265 49.35 11.82 18.21
CA GLY A 265 48.19 12.63 18.57
C GLY A 265 47.44 12.96 17.27
N GLY A 266 46.11 13.04 17.34
CA GLY A 266 45.32 13.78 16.34
C GLY A 266 44.36 12.95 15.50
N ALA A 267 43.10 13.35 15.60
CA ALA A 267 41.94 12.90 14.84
C ALA A 267 42.08 13.11 13.32
N VAL A 268 41.10 12.56 12.57
CA VAL A 268 40.18 13.33 11.70
C VAL A 268 39.47 12.34 10.75
N SER A 269 38.15 12.47 10.72
CA SER A 269 37.25 11.94 9.70
C SER A 269 37.55 12.55 8.34
N GLU A 270 37.59 11.77 7.26
CA GLU A 270 36.84 12.04 6.02
C GLU A 270 37.09 10.94 4.97
N LYS A 271 36.00 10.57 4.29
CA LYS A 271 35.92 9.73 3.07
C LYS A 271 36.42 10.57 1.87
N PRO A 272 36.80 10.02 0.69
CA PRO A 272 35.83 9.34 -0.20
C PRO A 272 36.37 8.25 -1.15
N LEU A 273 35.41 7.59 -1.81
CA LEU A 273 35.38 6.92 -3.12
C LEU A 273 36.64 6.27 -3.74
N GLY A 274 36.42 5.05 -4.22
CA GLY A 274 36.62 4.72 -5.64
C GLY A 274 37.81 3.83 -5.98
N GLN A 275 37.58 2.51 -6.08
CA GLN A 275 37.47 1.74 -7.33
C GLN A 275 37.15 0.28 -7.00
#